data_AF-A0A3M5ZPB1-F1
#
_entry.id   AF-A0A3M5ZPB1-F1
#
_cell.length_a   1.000
_cell.length_b   1.000
_cell.length_c   1.000
_cell.angle_alpha   90.00
_cell.angle_beta   90.00
_cell.angle_gamma   90.00
#
_symmetry.space_group_name_H-M   'P 1'
#
loop_
_entity.id
_entity.type
_entity.pdbx_description
1 polymer ?
#
loop_
_entity_poly.entity_id
_entity_poly.type
_entity_poly.pdbx_seq_one_letter_code
_entity_poly.pdbx_strand_id
1 'polypeptide(L)'
;MCLGIPCAGLREGFVIVGLLFQGRGFDHNTDDLVVHAASLSTGQKTTIRMQMKRSLTATSNDVFTEAVGLAWLDFIKPTFQRGLDDNLIVYHVSSSSSMEGAVEVVRLALASLSHESWYTRVHSEGLSNARNRTAYAAIKAAAEQYNEAAVGDEDLRQFALHLKFVPHDLDSDRTQEAGYQKQFIAQALPSRDSGAVWLQLLSVCAELNGTAGEIDLSSASAHLGELAQEFHTAKLIRESVRAYQMGTIPVSQERASELAPLAEYLAPLLSVGRVAGSTLLTDDLPIASQGSETTFATRQLDRISTLHNDRRY
;
A
#
# COMPACT_ATOMS: atom_id res chain seq x y z
N MET A 1 2.64 -7.17 6.56
CA MET A 1 3.11 -8.54 6.86
C MET A 1 3.54 -8.66 8.32
N CYS A 2 4.56 -7.93 8.76
CA CYS A 2 5.22 -8.16 10.06
C CYS A 2 4.43 -7.68 11.29
N LEU A 3 3.74 -6.54 11.22
CA LEU A 3 3.14 -5.91 12.41
C LEU A 3 1.76 -6.45 12.79
N GLY A 4 1.12 -7.25 11.92
CA GLY A 4 -0.26 -7.72 12.13
C GLY A 4 -1.31 -6.60 12.19
N ILE A 5 -0.96 -5.39 11.73
CA ILE A 5 -1.84 -4.22 11.67
C ILE A 5 -2.54 -4.20 10.29
N PRO A 6 -3.80 -3.75 10.19
CA PRO A 6 -4.44 -3.49 8.91
C PRO A 6 -3.54 -2.64 8.01
N CYS A 7 -3.34 -3.07 6.78
CA CYS A 7 -2.51 -2.37 5.80
C CYS A 7 -3.42 -1.57 4.88
N ALA A 8 -3.13 -0.29 4.68
CA ALA A 8 -3.87 0.54 3.74
C ALA A 8 -3.81 -0.09 2.33
N GLY A 9 -4.96 -0.12 1.65
CA GLY A 9 -5.08 -0.78 0.34
C GLY A 9 -5.42 -2.28 0.40
N LEU A 10 -5.26 -2.93 1.56
CA LEU A 10 -5.68 -4.32 1.77
C LEU A 10 -7.14 -4.38 2.24
N ARG A 11 -7.88 -5.40 1.79
CA ARG A 11 -9.27 -5.64 2.20
C ARG A 11 -9.35 -6.03 3.67
N GLU A 12 -10.46 -5.66 4.31
CA GLU A 12 -10.72 -6.07 5.69
C GLU A 12 -10.77 -7.60 5.80
N GLY A 13 -10.16 -8.16 6.86
CA GLY A 13 -10.07 -9.60 7.08
C GLY A 13 -8.96 -10.31 6.30
N PHE A 14 -8.27 -9.63 5.40
CA PHE A 14 -7.09 -10.17 4.70
C PHE A 14 -5.79 -9.81 5.42
N VAL A 15 -4.81 -10.69 5.33
CA VAL A 15 -3.45 -10.46 5.80
C VAL A 15 -2.45 -10.75 4.69
N ILE A 16 -1.36 -9.98 4.63
CA ILE A 16 -0.25 -10.22 3.71
C ILE A 16 0.44 -11.53 4.11
N VAL A 17 0.55 -12.46 3.16
CA VAL A 17 1.21 -13.76 3.33
C VAL A 17 2.51 -13.87 2.56
N GLY A 18 2.71 -13.05 1.53
CA GLY A 18 3.95 -13.00 0.77
C GLY A 18 4.08 -11.72 -0.04
N LEU A 19 5.31 -11.38 -0.40
CA LEU A 19 5.67 -10.26 -1.25
C LEU A 19 6.63 -10.76 -2.33
N LEU A 20 6.43 -10.29 -3.55
CA LEU A 20 7.30 -10.51 -4.70
C LEU A 20 7.71 -9.15 -5.26
N PHE A 21 9.01 -8.89 -5.33
CA PHE A 21 9.56 -7.66 -5.90
C PHE A 21 9.87 -7.86 -7.38
N GLN A 22 9.64 -6.83 -8.21
CA GLN A 22 9.95 -6.88 -9.66
C GLN A 22 9.30 -8.09 -10.36
N GLY A 23 7.98 -8.23 -10.23
CA GLY A 23 7.18 -9.37 -10.65
C GLY A 23 7.08 -9.62 -12.17
N ARG A 24 7.77 -8.85 -13.03
CA ARG A 24 7.73 -9.01 -14.49
C ARG A 24 8.08 -10.42 -14.94
N GLY A 25 9.12 -10.99 -14.34
CA GLY A 25 9.59 -12.36 -14.62
C GLY A 25 8.60 -13.45 -14.21
N PHE A 26 7.57 -13.09 -13.43
CA PHE A 26 6.56 -13.98 -12.87
C PHE A 26 5.16 -13.69 -13.45
N ASP A 27 5.11 -13.19 -14.69
CA ASP A 27 3.87 -12.91 -15.42
C ASP A 27 2.97 -11.85 -14.73
N HIS A 28 3.59 -10.79 -14.20
CA HIS A 28 2.89 -9.58 -13.75
C HIS A 28 3.28 -8.38 -14.60
N ASN A 29 2.29 -7.64 -15.11
CA ASN A 29 2.55 -6.45 -15.91
C ASN A 29 2.73 -5.20 -15.06
N THR A 30 1.99 -5.10 -13.96
CA THR A 30 2.21 -4.17 -12.86
C THR A 30 3.13 -4.88 -11.87
N ASP A 31 4.39 -4.46 -11.79
CA ASP A 31 5.48 -5.35 -11.40
C ASP A 31 6.39 -4.89 -10.27
N ASP A 32 6.46 -3.61 -9.91
CA ASP A 32 7.42 -3.16 -8.88
C ASP A 32 7.26 -3.92 -7.55
N LEU A 33 6.02 -4.15 -7.13
CA LEU A 33 5.71 -4.98 -5.97
C LEU A 33 4.39 -5.74 -6.17
N VAL A 34 4.42 -7.04 -5.92
CA VAL A 34 3.24 -7.90 -5.91
C VAL A 34 3.03 -8.42 -4.50
N VAL A 35 1.83 -8.17 -3.97
CA VAL A 35 1.44 -8.52 -2.61
C VAL A 35 0.45 -9.67 -2.68
N HIS A 36 0.83 -10.80 -2.10
CA HIS A 36 -0.08 -11.92 -1.91
C HIS A 36 -0.70 -11.83 -0.52
N ALA A 37 -2.03 -11.90 -0.47
CA ALA A 37 -2.78 -11.87 0.76
C ALA A 37 -3.82 -12.99 0.83
N ALA A 38 -4.20 -13.35 2.05
CA ALA A 38 -5.22 -14.37 2.30
C ALA A 38 -6.19 -13.91 3.39
N SER A 39 -7.46 -14.28 3.23
CA SER A 39 -8.48 -14.16 4.26
C SER A 39 -8.23 -15.20 5.35
N LEU A 40 -8.17 -14.75 6.60
CA LEU A 40 -7.99 -15.65 7.75
C LEU A 40 -9.23 -16.52 8.01
N SER A 41 -10.42 -16.06 7.64
CA SER A 41 -11.69 -16.77 7.89
C SER A 41 -12.05 -17.76 6.78
N THR A 42 -11.77 -17.40 5.53
CA THR A 42 -12.21 -18.19 4.36
C THR A 42 -11.06 -18.87 3.63
N GLY A 43 -9.80 -18.50 3.89
CA GLY A 43 -8.63 -18.95 3.13
C GLY A 43 -8.57 -18.41 1.70
N GLN A 44 -9.50 -17.54 1.30
CA GLN A 44 -9.54 -16.92 -0.01
C GLN A 44 -8.27 -16.09 -0.25
N LYS A 45 -7.62 -16.29 -1.39
CA LYS A 45 -6.40 -15.60 -1.77
C LYS A 45 -6.71 -14.42 -2.69
N THR A 46 -5.90 -13.37 -2.56
CA THR A 46 -5.93 -12.21 -3.45
C THR A 46 -4.52 -11.74 -3.75
N THR A 47 -4.37 -11.12 -4.91
CA THR A 47 -3.14 -10.51 -5.38
C THR A 47 -3.35 -9.02 -5.62
N ILE A 48 -2.50 -8.21 -4.99
CA ILE A 48 -2.44 -6.77 -5.25
C ILE A 48 -1.14 -6.51 -6.00
N ARG A 49 -1.23 -5.91 -7.19
CA ARG A 49 -0.06 -5.57 -8.01
C ARG A 49 0.18 -4.08 -7.93
N MET A 50 1.42 -3.67 -7.73
CA MET A 50 1.78 -2.28 -7.49
C MET A 50 2.88 -1.84 -8.46
N GLN A 51 2.73 -0.65 -9.03
CA GLN A 51 3.78 0.03 -9.78
C GLN A 51 3.98 1.42 -9.18
N MET A 52 5.23 1.83 -8.98
CA MET A 52 5.61 3.10 -8.38
C MET A 52 6.07 4.10 -9.46
N LYS A 53 5.54 5.32 -9.41
CA LYS A 53 5.93 6.42 -10.31
C LYS A 53 6.27 7.67 -9.49
N ARG A 54 7.50 8.17 -9.61
CA ARG A 54 7.93 9.40 -8.91
C ARG A 54 7.17 10.65 -9.33
N SER A 55 6.75 10.70 -10.60
CA SER A 55 5.92 11.78 -11.14
C SER A 55 4.84 11.16 -12.02
N LEU A 56 3.60 11.61 -11.83
CA LEU A 56 2.47 11.11 -12.60
C LEU A 56 1.45 12.22 -12.82
N THR A 57 0.84 12.25 -14.00
CA THR A 57 -0.20 13.21 -14.35
C THR A 57 -1.31 12.46 -15.07
N ALA A 58 -2.56 12.67 -14.66
CA ALA A 58 -3.73 11.97 -15.19
C ALA A 58 -4.17 12.49 -16.57
N THR A 59 -3.27 12.38 -17.55
CA THR A 59 -3.47 12.76 -18.95
C THR A 59 -2.93 11.66 -19.86
N SER A 60 -3.23 11.72 -21.16
CA SER A 60 -2.69 10.78 -22.17
C SER A 60 -1.21 11.02 -22.48
N ASN A 61 -0.36 11.04 -21.46
CA ASN A 61 1.09 11.05 -21.58
C ASN A 61 1.65 9.63 -21.44
N ASP A 62 2.84 9.38 -22.00
CA ASP A 62 3.42 8.03 -22.08
C ASP A 62 3.51 7.32 -20.73
N VAL A 63 3.88 8.04 -19.66
CA VAL A 63 4.07 7.43 -18.32
C VAL A 63 2.74 6.98 -17.72
N PHE A 64 1.68 7.79 -17.86
CA PHE A 64 0.35 7.43 -17.37
C PHE A 64 -0.29 6.35 -18.24
N THR A 65 -0.17 6.47 -19.56
CA THR A 65 -0.64 5.49 -20.54
C THR A 65 -0.01 4.11 -20.29
N GLU A 66 1.31 4.06 -20.08
CA GLU A 66 2.01 2.82 -19.77
C GLU A 66 1.51 2.22 -18.46
N ALA A 67 1.47 2.99 -17.37
CA ALA A 67 1.09 2.48 -16.06
C ALA A 67 -0.34 1.90 -16.05
N VAL A 68 -1.30 2.63 -16.64
CA VAL A 68 -2.69 2.17 -16.73
C VAL A 68 -2.84 1.04 -17.73
N GLY A 69 -2.12 1.07 -18.85
CA GLY A 69 -2.14 0.01 -19.86
C GLY A 69 -1.59 -1.32 -19.34
N LEU A 70 -0.50 -1.30 -18.57
CA LEU A 70 0.04 -2.48 -17.90
C LEU A 70 -0.96 -3.04 -16.87
N ALA A 71 -1.60 -2.17 -16.09
CA ALA A 71 -2.67 -2.59 -15.18
C ALA A 71 -3.88 -3.18 -15.93
N TRP A 72 -4.22 -2.67 -17.11
CA TRP A 72 -5.24 -3.26 -17.97
C TRP A 72 -4.87 -4.67 -18.43
N LEU A 73 -3.63 -4.87 -18.88
CA LEU A 73 -3.15 -6.19 -19.28
C LEU A 73 -3.24 -7.21 -18.15
N ASP A 74 -2.97 -6.81 -16.90
CA ASP A 74 -3.17 -7.71 -15.76
C ASP A 74 -4.66 -7.96 -15.47
N PHE A 75 -5.51 -6.95 -15.58
CA PHE A 75 -6.95 -7.07 -15.33
C PHE A 75 -7.64 -8.04 -16.29
N ILE A 76 -7.24 -8.08 -17.56
CA ILE A 76 -7.86 -8.96 -18.56
C ILE A 76 -7.32 -10.39 -18.53
N LYS A 77 -6.31 -10.69 -17.70
CA LYS A 77 -5.79 -12.06 -17.59
C LYS A 77 -6.87 -13.00 -17.04
N PRO A 78 -6.95 -14.25 -17.55
CA PRO A 78 -7.85 -15.25 -16.98
C PRO A 78 -7.60 -15.56 -15.49
N THR A 79 -6.39 -15.28 -15.00
CA THR A 79 -5.98 -15.47 -13.61
C THR A 79 -6.38 -14.31 -12.69
N PHE A 80 -6.81 -13.18 -13.24
CA PHE A 80 -7.22 -12.02 -12.45
C PHE A 80 -8.59 -12.24 -11.82
N GLN A 81 -8.65 -12.22 -10.49
CA GLN A 81 -9.90 -12.45 -9.78
C GLN A 81 -10.65 -11.12 -9.57
N ARG A 82 -11.59 -10.82 -10.48
CA ARG A 82 -12.52 -9.69 -10.32
C ARG A 82 -13.24 -9.79 -8.97
N GLY A 83 -13.47 -8.65 -8.35
CA GLY A 83 -13.98 -8.54 -6.98
C GLY A 83 -12.99 -8.92 -5.88
N LEU A 84 -11.74 -9.32 -6.17
CA LEU A 84 -10.72 -9.65 -5.17
C LEU A 84 -9.40 -8.92 -5.43
N ASP A 85 -8.79 -9.17 -6.59
CA ASP A 85 -7.51 -8.62 -6.98
C ASP A 85 -7.60 -7.13 -7.30
N ASP A 86 -6.50 -6.41 -7.13
CA ASP A 86 -6.42 -4.98 -7.39
C ASP A 86 -5.06 -4.63 -8.04
N ASN A 87 -5.08 -3.61 -8.90
CA ASN A 87 -3.89 -2.98 -9.46
C ASN A 87 -3.75 -1.57 -8.88
N LEU A 88 -2.58 -1.27 -8.33
CA LEU A 88 -2.26 -0.02 -7.65
C LEU A 88 -1.16 0.70 -8.43
N ILE A 89 -1.43 1.95 -8.77
CA ILE A 89 -0.43 2.88 -9.27
C ILE A 89 -0.10 3.84 -8.13
N VAL A 90 1.07 3.65 -7.55
CA VAL A 90 1.58 4.42 -6.42
C VAL A 90 2.36 5.61 -6.97
N TYR A 91 2.08 6.81 -6.48
CA TYR A 91 2.74 8.03 -6.97
C TYR A 91 3.20 8.93 -5.83
N HIS A 92 4.25 9.71 -6.05
CA HIS A 92 4.75 10.63 -5.02
C HIS A 92 3.73 11.75 -4.75
N VAL A 93 3.56 12.15 -3.48
CA VAL A 93 2.53 13.10 -3.04
C VAL A 93 2.57 14.46 -3.77
N SER A 94 3.73 14.86 -4.29
CA SER A 94 3.88 16.06 -5.14
C SER A 94 3.02 16.02 -6.42
N SER A 95 2.62 14.85 -6.89
CA SER A 95 1.74 14.66 -8.05
C SER A 95 0.24 14.69 -7.71
N SER A 96 -0.13 14.89 -6.44
CA SER A 96 -1.54 14.74 -5.99
C SER A 96 -2.52 15.64 -6.72
N SER A 97 -2.16 16.91 -6.98
CA SER A 97 -3.02 17.84 -7.72
C SER A 97 -3.23 17.41 -9.18
N SER A 98 -2.20 16.84 -9.80
CA SER A 98 -2.23 16.31 -11.17
C SER A 98 -2.95 14.96 -11.29
N MET A 99 -3.12 14.25 -10.18
CA MET A 99 -3.75 12.93 -10.10
C MET A 99 -5.17 12.94 -9.54
N GLU A 100 -5.60 14.05 -8.94
CA GLU A 100 -6.93 14.24 -8.34
C GLU A 100 -8.07 13.75 -9.25
N GLY A 101 -8.02 14.08 -10.55
CA GLY A 101 -9.02 13.67 -11.52
C GLY A 101 -9.12 12.15 -11.70
N ALA A 102 -7.99 11.43 -11.71
CA ALA A 102 -7.99 9.97 -11.87
C ALA A 102 -8.47 9.26 -10.60
N VAL A 103 -8.05 9.74 -9.42
CA VAL A 103 -8.55 9.26 -8.13
C VAL A 103 -10.06 9.41 -8.06
N GLU A 104 -10.58 10.57 -8.46
CA GLU A 104 -12.00 10.87 -8.45
C GLU A 104 -12.79 10.01 -9.46
N VAL A 105 -12.28 9.81 -10.68
CA VAL A 105 -12.93 8.95 -11.69
C VAL A 105 -13.12 7.51 -11.20
N VAL A 106 -12.09 6.92 -10.57
CA VAL A 106 -12.17 5.59 -9.94
C VAL A 106 -13.15 5.59 -8.77
N ARG A 107 -13.13 6.63 -7.93
CA ARG A 107 -14.08 6.76 -6.81
C ARG A 107 -15.53 6.83 -7.29
N LEU A 108 -15.79 7.54 -8.39
CA LEU A 108 -17.11 7.60 -9.00
C LEU A 108 -17.54 6.24 -9.59
N ALA A 109 -16.61 5.41 -10.06
CA ALA A 109 -16.92 4.05 -10.52
C ALA A 109 -17.45 3.18 -9.36
N LEU A 110 -16.79 3.26 -8.19
CA LEU A 110 -17.23 2.57 -6.97
C LEU A 110 -18.62 3.01 -6.50
N ALA A 111 -18.97 4.28 -6.71
CA ALA A 111 -20.29 4.85 -6.36
C ALA A 111 -21.37 4.63 -7.44
N SER A 112 -21.10 3.79 -8.44
CA SER A 112 -21.96 3.58 -9.60
C SER A 112 -22.31 2.10 -9.77
N LEU A 113 -23.57 1.82 -10.13
CA LEU A 113 -24.06 0.45 -10.31
C LEU A 113 -23.86 -0.07 -11.75
N SER A 114 -23.71 0.84 -12.71
CA SER A 114 -23.55 0.54 -14.14
C SER A 114 -22.61 1.54 -14.82
N HIS A 115 -22.10 1.19 -16.01
CA HIS A 115 -21.36 2.12 -16.85
C HIS A 115 -22.13 3.42 -17.09
N GLU A 116 -23.41 3.37 -17.46
CA GLU A 116 -24.20 4.58 -17.75
C GLU A 116 -24.20 5.54 -16.57
N SER A 117 -24.47 5.02 -15.35
CA SER A 117 -24.48 5.86 -14.14
C SER A 117 -23.09 6.44 -13.83
N TRP A 118 -22.02 5.69 -14.09
CA TRP A 118 -20.64 6.16 -13.91
C TRP A 118 -20.30 7.25 -14.93
N TYR A 119 -20.59 7.01 -16.21
CA TYR A 119 -20.38 7.94 -17.30
C TYR A 119 -21.10 9.26 -17.04
N THR A 120 -22.39 9.20 -16.67
CA THR A 120 -23.17 10.39 -16.29
C THR A 120 -22.50 11.15 -15.15
N ARG A 121 -22.06 10.48 -14.08
CA ARG A 121 -21.37 11.16 -12.97
C ARG A 121 -20.08 11.84 -13.39
N VAL A 122 -19.29 11.21 -14.27
CA VAL A 122 -18.02 11.77 -14.76
C VAL A 122 -18.23 12.97 -15.68
N HIS A 123 -19.31 12.97 -16.49
CA HIS A 123 -19.50 13.96 -17.56
C HIS A 123 -20.51 15.05 -17.23
N SER A 124 -21.40 14.86 -16.25
CA SER A 124 -22.42 15.85 -15.90
C SER A 124 -21.81 17.14 -15.35
N GLU A 125 -22.26 18.26 -15.91
CA GLU A 125 -21.95 19.59 -15.39
C GLU A 125 -22.53 19.76 -13.97
N GLY A 126 -21.78 20.38 -13.07
CA GLY A 126 -22.16 20.57 -11.67
C GLY A 126 -21.84 19.40 -10.74
N LEU A 127 -21.72 18.17 -11.25
CA LEU A 127 -21.29 17.00 -10.48
C LEU A 127 -19.80 16.67 -10.67
N SER A 128 -19.23 17.06 -11.80
CA SER A 128 -17.85 16.76 -12.17
C SER A 128 -17.21 17.95 -12.89
N ASN A 129 -15.90 17.86 -13.12
CA ASN A 129 -15.07 18.94 -13.67
C ASN A 129 -14.26 18.46 -14.89
N ALA A 130 -13.55 19.39 -15.54
CA ALA A 130 -12.76 19.09 -16.73
C ALA A 130 -11.61 18.11 -16.45
N ARG A 131 -10.99 18.15 -15.26
CA ARG A 131 -9.89 17.22 -14.90
C ARG A 131 -10.37 15.79 -14.84
N ASN A 132 -11.55 15.55 -14.28
CA ASN A 132 -12.16 14.21 -14.24
C ASN A 132 -12.43 13.67 -15.65
N ARG A 133 -12.99 14.51 -16.55
CA ARG A 133 -13.24 14.10 -17.94
C ARG A 133 -11.95 13.79 -18.68
N THR A 134 -10.91 14.60 -18.50
CA THR A 134 -9.57 14.34 -19.06
C THR A 134 -8.98 13.03 -18.53
N ALA A 135 -9.07 12.78 -17.22
CA ALA A 135 -8.57 11.56 -16.62
C ALA A 135 -9.34 10.31 -17.10
N TYR A 136 -10.67 10.39 -17.21
CA TYR A 136 -11.49 9.31 -17.78
C TYR A 136 -11.07 8.99 -19.21
N ALA A 137 -10.91 10.02 -20.06
CA ALA A 137 -10.47 9.84 -21.43
C ALA A 137 -9.05 9.23 -21.49
N ALA A 138 -8.15 9.64 -20.61
CA ALA A 138 -6.80 9.09 -20.53
C ALA A 138 -6.79 7.60 -20.10
N ILE A 139 -7.60 7.24 -19.10
CA ILE A 139 -7.74 5.84 -18.66
C ILE A 139 -8.31 4.97 -19.78
N LYS A 140 -9.37 5.45 -20.45
CA LYS A 140 -9.97 4.74 -21.60
C LYS A 140 -8.95 4.56 -22.73
N ALA A 141 -8.25 5.63 -23.12
CA ALA A 141 -7.26 5.58 -24.18
C ALA A 141 -6.12 4.61 -23.87
N ALA A 142 -5.63 4.60 -22.62
CA ALA A 142 -4.59 3.67 -22.20
C ALA A 142 -5.04 2.20 -22.26
N ALA A 143 -6.25 1.91 -21.76
CA ALA A 143 -6.84 0.58 -21.85
C ALA A 143 -7.02 0.14 -23.31
N GLU A 144 -7.60 1.00 -24.17
CA GLU A 144 -7.80 0.69 -25.60
C GLU A 144 -6.49 0.48 -26.35
N GLN A 145 -5.45 1.26 -26.04
CA GLN A 145 -4.13 1.11 -26.65
C GLN A 145 -3.51 -0.25 -26.33
N TYR A 146 -3.56 -0.69 -25.06
CA TYR A 146 -2.98 -1.97 -24.64
C TYR A 146 -3.90 -3.17 -24.91
N ASN A 147 -5.19 -2.93 -25.09
CA ASN A 147 -6.13 -3.93 -25.58
C ASN A 147 -6.00 -4.18 -27.09
N GLU A 148 -5.31 -3.29 -27.82
CA GLU A 148 -5.21 -3.26 -29.28
C GLU A 148 -6.57 -3.20 -29.99
N ALA A 149 -7.61 -2.78 -29.27
CA ALA A 149 -8.99 -2.69 -29.74
C ALA A 149 -9.82 -1.80 -28.81
N ALA A 150 -10.97 -1.34 -29.31
CA ALA A 150 -11.94 -0.63 -28.49
C ALA A 150 -12.35 -1.50 -27.28
N VAL A 151 -12.43 -0.87 -26.11
CA VAL A 151 -12.80 -1.52 -24.86
C VAL A 151 -14.29 -1.34 -24.64
N GLY A 152 -14.98 -2.42 -24.29
CA GLY A 152 -16.39 -2.36 -23.94
C GLY A 152 -16.63 -1.47 -22.71
N ASP A 153 -17.67 -0.65 -22.77
CA ASP A 153 -17.99 0.34 -21.75
C ASP A 153 -18.09 -0.25 -20.33
N GLU A 154 -18.74 -1.40 -20.19
CA GLU A 154 -18.85 -2.07 -18.90
C GLU A 154 -17.52 -2.69 -18.45
N ASP A 155 -16.70 -3.22 -19.37
CA ASP A 155 -15.37 -3.73 -19.02
C ASP A 155 -14.43 -2.60 -18.56
N LEU A 156 -14.53 -1.41 -19.17
CA LEU A 156 -13.81 -0.23 -18.70
C LEU A 156 -14.21 0.16 -17.27
N ARG A 157 -15.51 0.08 -16.94
CA ARG A 157 -15.97 0.33 -15.57
C ARG A 157 -15.47 -0.75 -14.62
N GLN A 158 -15.55 -2.02 -15.00
CA GLN A 158 -15.05 -3.12 -14.19
C GLN A 158 -13.55 -2.96 -13.92
N PHE A 159 -12.77 -2.56 -14.92
CA PHE A 159 -11.36 -2.22 -14.72
C PHE A 159 -11.17 -1.08 -13.74
N ALA A 160 -11.94 0.01 -13.86
CA ALA A 160 -11.87 1.13 -12.93
C ALA A 160 -12.19 0.75 -11.48
N LEU A 161 -13.04 -0.27 -11.23
CA LEU A 161 -13.28 -0.80 -9.88
C LEU A 161 -12.06 -1.49 -9.25
N HIS A 162 -11.12 -1.94 -10.09
CA HIS A 162 -9.93 -2.70 -9.73
C HIS A 162 -8.62 -1.90 -9.86
N LEU A 163 -8.71 -0.66 -10.32
CA LEU A 163 -7.58 0.24 -10.46
C LEU A 163 -7.59 1.24 -9.30
N LYS A 164 -6.46 1.40 -8.60
CA LYS A 164 -6.33 2.38 -7.51
C LYS A 164 -5.11 3.25 -7.72
N PHE A 165 -5.26 4.54 -7.41
CA PHE A 165 -4.17 5.51 -7.43
C PHE A 165 -3.88 5.92 -5.99
N VAL A 166 -2.64 5.71 -5.54
CA VAL A 166 -2.27 5.89 -4.12
C VAL A 166 -1.10 6.87 -4.00
N PRO A 167 -1.29 8.04 -3.36
CA PRO A 167 -0.18 8.93 -3.04
C PRO A 167 0.69 8.34 -1.92
N HIS A 168 2.00 8.58 -1.97
CA HIS A 168 2.93 8.28 -0.89
C HIS A 168 4.01 9.37 -0.77
N ASP A 169 4.64 9.45 0.39
CA ASP A 169 5.71 10.39 0.74
C ASP A 169 6.76 9.64 1.58
N LEU A 170 7.39 8.61 1.00
CA LEU A 170 8.42 7.79 1.65
C LEU A 170 9.83 8.03 1.10
N ASP A 171 10.01 9.04 0.24
CA ASP A 171 11.30 9.40 -0.36
C ASP A 171 12.27 10.04 0.66
N SER A 172 11.80 10.41 1.85
CA SER A 172 12.64 10.91 2.93
C SER A 172 12.22 10.36 4.29
N ASP A 173 13.21 10.08 5.13
CA ASP A 173 13.01 9.56 6.48
C ASP A 173 12.46 10.60 7.48
N ARG A 174 12.26 11.84 7.00
CA ARG A 174 11.75 13.01 7.73
C ARG A 174 10.28 13.30 7.44
N THR A 175 9.66 12.54 6.54
CA THR A 175 8.26 12.76 6.18
C THR A 175 7.34 12.29 7.29
N GLN A 176 6.12 12.82 7.29
CA GLN A 176 5.09 12.40 8.24
C GLN A 176 4.75 10.92 8.07
N GLU A 177 4.74 10.42 6.82
CA GLU A 177 4.46 9.01 6.53
C GLU A 177 5.55 8.09 7.10
N ALA A 178 6.84 8.42 6.93
CA ALA A 178 7.93 7.68 7.56
C ALA A 178 7.83 7.72 9.10
N GLY A 179 7.43 8.87 9.66
CA GLY A 179 7.15 9.02 11.09
C GLY A 179 6.06 8.06 11.59
N TYR A 180 4.97 7.90 10.84
CA TYR A 180 3.91 6.94 11.17
C TYR A 180 4.39 5.49 11.12
N GLN A 181 5.22 5.12 10.14
CA GLN A 181 5.78 3.77 10.08
C GLN A 181 6.65 3.47 11.30
N LYS A 182 7.51 4.41 11.69
CA LYS A 182 8.33 4.30 12.91
C LYS A 182 7.47 4.21 14.18
N GLN A 183 6.37 4.95 14.24
CA GLN A 183 5.43 4.85 15.35
C GLN A 183 4.79 3.47 15.44
N PHE A 184 4.37 2.88 14.31
CA PHE A 184 3.83 1.51 14.30
C PHE A 184 4.87 0.48 14.72
N ILE A 185 6.13 0.67 14.31
CA ILE A 185 7.25 -0.16 14.76
C ILE A 185 7.44 -0.02 16.27
N ALA A 186 7.51 1.20 16.80
CA ALA A 186 7.69 1.46 18.23
C ALA A 186 6.55 0.84 19.08
N GLN A 187 5.32 0.86 18.58
CA GLN A 187 4.18 0.23 19.24
C GLN A 187 4.26 -1.30 19.22
N ALA A 188 4.78 -1.89 18.15
CA ALA A 188 4.91 -3.35 18.03
C ALA A 188 6.14 -3.89 18.77
N LEU A 189 7.24 -3.14 18.76
CA LEU A 189 8.54 -3.52 19.31
C LEU A 189 9.07 -2.41 20.26
N PRO A 190 8.44 -2.20 21.43
CA PRO A 190 8.76 -1.08 22.32
C PRO A 190 10.17 -1.14 22.92
N SER A 191 10.83 -2.30 22.88
CA SER A 191 12.20 -2.49 23.34
C SER A 191 13.26 -2.19 22.28
N ARG A 192 12.87 -1.91 21.03
CA ARG A 192 13.78 -1.66 19.90
C ARG A 192 13.77 -0.18 19.52
N ASP A 193 14.91 0.30 19.02
CA ASP A 193 14.95 1.60 18.35
C ASP A 193 14.19 1.54 17.02
N SER A 194 13.09 2.27 16.93
CA SER A 194 12.22 2.24 15.75
C SER A 194 12.90 2.75 14.48
N GLY A 195 13.86 3.67 14.61
CA GLY A 195 14.65 4.19 13.48
C GLY A 195 15.57 3.12 12.89
N ALA A 196 16.29 2.39 13.76
CA ALA A 196 17.16 1.29 13.36
C ALA A 196 16.37 0.15 12.71
N VAL A 197 15.23 -0.23 13.29
CA VAL A 197 14.34 -1.25 12.70
C VAL A 197 13.82 -0.80 11.33
N TRP A 198 13.39 0.46 11.20
CA TRP A 198 12.94 1.02 9.93
C TRP A 198 14.05 0.98 8.86
N LEU A 199 15.27 1.39 9.19
CA LEU A 199 16.42 1.32 8.29
C LEU A 199 16.73 -0.11 7.85
N GLN A 200 16.64 -1.09 8.76
CA GLN A 200 16.82 -2.49 8.41
C GLN A 200 15.74 -2.98 7.44
N LEU A 201 14.46 -2.63 7.67
CA LEU A 201 13.38 -2.97 6.75
C LEU A 201 13.59 -2.35 5.36
N LEU A 202 14.03 -1.09 5.29
CA LEU A 202 14.38 -0.43 4.03
C LEU A 202 15.53 -1.14 3.30
N SER A 203 16.57 -1.55 4.04
CA SER A 203 17.70 -2.30 3.48
C SER A 203 17.25 -3.62 2.87
N VAL A 204 16.38 -4.37 3.57
CA VAL A 204 15.81 -5.62 3.06
C VAL A 204 14.98 -5.39 1.81
N CYS A 205 14.12 -4.36 1.80
CA CYS A 205 13.35 -4.01 0.60
C CYS A 205 14.27 -3.65 -0.58
N ALA A 206 15.35 -2.91 -0.36
CA ALA A 206 16.30 -2.55 -1.41
C ALA A 206 17.04 -3.78 -1.97
N GLU A 207 17.44 -4.71 -1.11
CA GLU A 207 18.07 -5.98 -1.50
C GLU A 207 17.13 -6.85 -2.33
N LEU A 208 15.91 -7.07 -1.83
CA LEU A 208 14.89 -7.87 -2.52
C LEU A 208 14.50 -7.23 -3.86
N ASN A 209 14.37 -5.91 -3.90
CA ASN A 209 14.10 -5.19 -5.14
C ASN A 209 15.23 -5.35 -6.16
N GLY A 210 16.50 -5.32 -5.72
CA GLY A 210 17.66 -5.50 -6.60
C GLY A 210 17.80 -6.92 -7.16
N THR A 211 17.15 -7.91 -6.56
CA THR A 211 17.25 -9.32 -6.92
C THR A 211 15.95 -9.92 -7.47
N ALA A 212 14.89 -9.12 -7.63
CA ALA A 212 13.54 -9.61 -7.91
C ALA A 212 13.09 -10.71 -6.94
N GLY A 213 13.45 -10.53 -5.66
CA GLY A 213 13.29 -11.54 -4.62
C GLY A 213 11.87 -11.64 -4.08
N GLU A 214 11.63 -12.75 -3.39
CA GLU A 214 10.37 -13.06 -2.71
C GLU A 214 10.59 -13.19 -1.21
N ILE A 215 9.61 -12.75 -0.43
CA ILE A 215 9.62 -12.92 1.03
C ILE A 215 8.24 -13.33 1.53
N ASP A 216 8.20 -14.36 2.36
CA ASP A 216 7.01 -14.79 3.10
C ASP A 216 7.36 -15.02 4.58
N LEU A 217 6.40 -15.49 5.38
CA LEU A 217 6.65 -15.75 6.79
C LEU A 217 7.68 -16.86 7.05
N SER A 218 7.86 -17.79 6.12
CA SER A 218 8.80 -18.91 6.24
C SER A 218 10.23 -18.49 5.90
N SER A 219 10.42 -17.51 5.01
CA SER A 219 11.73 -16.97 4.63
C SER A 219 12.12 -15.70 5.39
N ALA A 220 11.20 -15.06 6.12
CA ALA A 220 11.43 -13.79 6.80
C ALA A 220 12.66 -13.78 7.72
N SER A 221 12.97 -14.88 8.42
CA SER A 221 14.15 -14.97 9.29
C SER A 221 15.47 -14.90 8.54
N ALA A 222 15.52 -15.32 7.27
CA ALA A 222 16.72 -15.23 6.45
C ALA A 222 17.08 -13.78 6.11
N HIS A 223 16.07 -12.90 5.99
CA HIS A 223 16.26 -11.49 5.65
C HIS A 223 16.31 -10.58 6.89
N LEU A 224 15.46 -10.84 7.88
CA LEU A 224 15.29 -9.96 9.04
C LEU A 224 16.06 -10.44 10.28
N GLY A 225 16.62 -11.66 10.26
CA GLY A 225 17.29 -12.25 11.42
C GLY A 225 16.35 -12.37 12.62
N GLU A 226 16.83 -11.97 13.80
CA GLU A 226 16.06 -12.00 15.05
C GLU A 226 14.77 -11.18 15.00
N LEU A 227 14.74 -10.09 14.21
CA LEU A 227 13.54 -9.26 14.08
C LEU A 227 12.34 -10.04 13.54
N ALA A 228 12.55 -11.07 12.71
CA ALA A 228 11.44 -11.90 12.24
C ALA A 228 10.69 -12.56 13.40
N GLN A 229 11.44 -13.10 14.37
CA GLN A 229 10.86 -13.77 15.54
C GLN A 229 10.18 -12.78 16.49
N GLU A 230 10.76 -11.59 16.65
CA GLU A 230 10.17 -10.52 17.45
C GLU A 230 8.85 -10.02 16.86
N PHE A 231 8.82 -9.76 15.55
CA PHE A 231 7.59 -9.40 14.85
C PHE A 231 6.54 -10.50 14.93
N HIS A 232 6.93 -11.76 14.76
CA HIS A 232 6.02 -12.89 14.88
C HIS A 232 5.41 -12.95 16.29
N THR A 233 6.22 -12.78 17.33
CA THR A 233 5.76 -12.76 18.73
C THR A 233 4.81 -11.59 18.99
N ALA A 234 5.17 -10.38 18.53
CA ALA A 234 4.31 -9.20 18.66
C ALA A 234 2.96 -9.37 17.95
N LYS A 235 2.95 -10.00 16.78
CA LYS A 235 1.74 -10.36 16.03
C LYS A 235 0.86 -11.33 16.83
N LEU A 236 1.42 -12.42 17.35
CA LEU A 236 0.69 -13.41 18.15
C LEU A 236 0.05 -12.81 19.40
N ILE A 237 0.77 -11.93 20.11
CA ILE A 237 0.25 -11.22 21.28
C ILE A 237 -0.96 -10.38 20.88
N ARG A 238 -0.84 -9.59 19.80
CA ARG A 238 -1.93 -8.72 19.32
C ARG A 238 -3.16 -9.52 18.90
N GLU A 239 -2.97 -10.62 18.16
CA GLU A 239 -4.05 -11.52 17.74
C GLU A 239 -4.75 -12.15 18.96
N SER A 240 -3.98 -12.59 19.95
CA SER A 240 -4.52 -13.17 21.19
C SER A 240 -5.36 -12.17 21.98
N VAL A 241 -4.88 -10.93 22.14
CA VAL A 241 -5.65 -9.88 22.83
C VAL A 241 -6.92 -9.52 22.05
N ARG A 242 -6.85 -9.43 20.73
CA ARG A 242 -8.02 -9.16 19.89
C ARG A 242 -9.07 -10.27 20.02
N ALA A 243 -8.65 -11.53 20.01
CA ALA A 243 -9.53 -12.67 20.19
C ALA A 243 -10.14 -12.71 21.61
N TYR A 244 -9.37 -12.35 22.64
CA TYR A 244 -9.90 -12.16 24.00
C TYR A 244 -10.98 -11.08 24.06
N GLN A 245 -10.72 -9.90 23.48
CA GLN A 245 -11.68 -8.79 23.43
C GLN A 245 -12.97 -9.15 22.68
N MET A 246 -12.88 -10.00 21.65
CA MET A 246 -14.05 -10.48 20.89
C MET A 246 -14.74 -11.69 21.55
N GLY A 247 -14.26 -12.16 22.70
CA GLY A 247 -14.83 -13.31 23.41
C GLY A 247 -14.67 -14.64 22.68
N THR A 248 -13.75 -14.74 21.71
CA THR A 248 -13.54 -15.95 20.89
C THR A 248 -12.54 -16.93 21.49
N ILE A 249 -11.87 -16.56 22.61
CA ILE A 249 -11.04 -17.48 23.39
C ILE A 249 -11.87 -18.00 24.58
N PRO A 250 -12.06 -19.32 24.74
CA PRO A 250 -12.65 -19.87 25.96
C PRO A 250 -11.62 -19.73 27.09
N VAL A 251 -11.75 -18.67 27.88
CA VAL A 251 -10.98 -18.47 29.13
C VAL A 251 -11.88 -18.87 30.29
N SER A 252 -11.37 -19.64 31.25
CA SER A 252 -12.12 -19.91 32.49
C SER A 252 -12.48 -18.58 33.16
N GLN A 253 -13.66 -18.51 33.78
CA GLN A 253 -14.19 -17.25 34.33
C GLN A 253 -13.23 -16.60 35.35
N GLU A 254 -12.48 -17.40 36.10
CA GLU A 254 -11.42 -16.96 37.02
C GLU A 254 -10.22 -16.33 36.28
N ARG A 255 -9.70 -16.96 35.22
CA ARG A 255 -8.59 -16.39 34.43
C ARG A 255 -9.01 -15.16 33.63
N ALA A 256 -10.27 -15.08 33.22
CA ALA A 256 -10.81 -13.89 32.56
C ALA A 256 -10.85 -12.71 33.54
N SER A 257 -11.24 -12.93 34.80
CA SER A 257 -11.17 -11.88 35.83
C SER A 257 -9.73 -11.46 36.17
N GLU A 258 -8.76 -12.37 36.12
CA GLU A 258 -7.34 -12.05 36.36
C GLU A 258 -6.67 -11.32 35.20
N LEU A 259 -7.08 -11.61 33.95
CA LEU A 259 -6.52 -11.00 32.74
C LEU A 259 -7.26 -9.73 32.31
N ALA A 260 -8.47 -9.48 32.81
CA ALA A 260 -9.24 -8.27 32.51
C ALA A 260 -8.49 -6.95 32.79
N PRO A 261 -7.78 -6.78 33.93
CA PRO A 261 -7.02 -5.56 34.20
C PRO A 261 -5.86 -5.37 33.20
N LEU A 262 -5.20 -6.47 32.80
CA LEU A 262 -4.12 -6.44 31.81
C LEU A 262 -4.66 -6.11 30.41
N ALA A 263 -5.80 -6.70 30.04
CA ALA A 263 -6.48 -6.44 28.77
C ALA A 263 -6.99 -5.00 28.70
N GLU A 264 -7.54 -4.45 29.78
CA GLU A 264 -7.93 -3.03 29.90
C GLU A 264 -6.73 -2.10 29.84
N TYR A 265 -5.62 -2.44 30.50
CA TYR A 265 -4.38 -1.66 30.45
C TYR A 265 -3.74 -1.64 29.06
N LEU A 266 -3.81 -2.76 28.34
CA LEU A 266 -3.30 -2.89 26.97
C LEU A 266 -4.29 -2.36 25.91
N ALA A 267 -5.58 -2.21 26.23
CA ALA A 267 -6.61 -1.80 25.28
C ALA A 267 -6.29 -0.47 24.55
N PRO A 268 -5.77 0.60 25.20
CA PRO A 268 -5.38 1.83 24.52
C PRO A 268 -4.15 1.67 23.61
N LEU A 269 -3.22 0.79 23.96
CA LEU A 269 -2.02 0.49 23.18
C LEU A 269 -2.32 -0.36 21.94
N LEU A 270 -3.45 -1.08 21.96
CA LEU A 270 -3.88 -2.02 20.93
C LEU A 270 -5.02 -1.48 20.06
N SER A 271 -5.77 -0.48 20.56
CA SER A 271 -6.79 0.24 19.80
C SER A 271 -6.14 1.23 18.84
N VAL A 272 -5.69 0.75 17.68
CA VAL A 272 -5.45 1.64 16.55
C VAL A 272 -6.81 2.02 15.96
N GLY A 273 -7.27 3.23 16.24
CA GLY A 273 -8.30 3.88 15.40
C GLY A 273 -9.31 4.77 16.11
N ARG A 274 -9.01 6.07 16.18
CA ARG A 274 -9.86 7.12 15.60
C ARG A 274 -8.95 8.27 15.22
N VAL A 275 -8.68 8.44 13.93
CA VAL A 275 -8.28 9.76 13.42
C VAL A 275 -9.52 10.64 13.63
N ALA A 276 -9.58 11.30 14.79
CA ALA A 276 -10.43 12.45 14.94
C ALA A 276 -9.90 13.53 13.98
N GLY A 277 -10.82 14.21 13.30
CA GLY A 277 -10.53 15.11 12.20
C GLY A 277 -9.44 16.13 12.51
N SER A 278 -8.73 16.50 11.45
CA SER A 278 -7.84 17.64 11.36
C SER A 278 -8.41 18.85 12.11
N THR A 279 -7.76 19.23 13.20
CA THR A 279 -7.74 20.61 13.68
C THR A 279 -6.29 21.00 13.91
N LEU A 280 -5.80 21.84 13.01
CA LEU A 280 -4.57 22.60 13.08
C LEU A 280 -4.40 23.24 14.46
N LEU A 281 -3.29 22.96 15.14
CA LEU A 281 -2.65 23.92 16.04
C LEU A 281 -1.13 23.75 15.94
N THR A 282 -0.50 24.78 15.38
CA THR A 282 0.92 25.08 15.45
C THR A 282 1.33 25.32 16.90
N ASP A 283 2.40 24.68 17.38
CA ASP A 283 3.55 25.42 17.92
C ASP A 283 4.75 24.52 18.27
N ASP A 284 5.91 25.08 17.94
CA ASP A 284 7.28 24.86 18.44
C ASP A 284 7.93 23.46 18.39
N LEU A 285 8.68 23.25 17.30
CA LEU A 285 9.72 22.23 17.18
C LEU A 285 11.10 22.77 17.63
N PRO A 286 11.88 22.06 18.45
CA PRO A 286 13.25 22.43 18.77
C PRO A 286 14.21 22.22 17.59
N ILE A 287 15.20 23.12 17.49
CA ILE A 287 16.20 23.22 16.41
C ILE A 287 17.13 22.01 16.40
N ALA A 288 17.29 21.39 15.23
CA ALA A 288 18.16 20.23 14.99
C ALA A 288 19.65 20.58 15.10
N SER A 289 20.42 19.75 15.82
CA SER A 289 21.88 19.81 15.84
C SER A 289 22.45 19.22 14.53
N GLN A 290 23.34 19.98 13.90
CA GLN A 290 24.02 19.58 12.67
C GLN A 290 25.19 18.64 13.00
N GLY A 291 24.97 17.33 12.87
CA GLY A 291 26.06 16.36 13.02
C GLY A 291 25.67 14.88 13.01
N SER A 292 24.48 14.51 12.53
CA SER A 292 24.05 13.10 12.55
C SER A 292 24.49 12.35 11.29
N GLU A 293 25.00 11.13 11.52
CA GLU A 293 25.44 10.10 10.56
C GLU A 293 24.37 9.76 9.49
N THR A 294 23.11 10.15 9.72
CA THR A 294 21.98 10.03 8.79
C THR A 294 22.16 10.76 7.47
N THR A 295 22.99 11.81 7.45
CA THR A 295 23.34 12.54 6.21
C THR A 295 24.23 11.70 5.29
N PHE A 296 25.03 10.78 5.84
CA PHE A 296 25.89 9.91 5.05
C PHE A 296 25.12 8.77 4.38
N ALA A 297 24.15 8.18 5.07
CA ALA A 297 23.31 7.10 4.53
C ALA A 297 22.44 7.56 3.35
N THR A 298 21.86 8.76 3.44
CA THR A 298 21.05 9.36 2.37
C THR A 298 21.88 9.55 1.08
N ARG A 299 23.13 10.02 1.22
CA ARG A 299 24.06 10.19 0.08
C ARG A 299 24.50 8.87 -0.54
N GLN A 300 24.53 7.78 0.22
CA GLN A 300 24.85 6.46 -0.31
C GLN A 300 23.70 5.87 -1.14
N LEU A 301 22.45 6.07 -0.71
CA LEU A 301 21.27 5.64 -1.46
C LEU A 301 21.11 6.42 -2.77
N ASP A 302 21.38 7.73 -2.77
CA ASP A 302 21.42 8.54 -4.00
C ASP A 302 22.50 8.08 -4.98
N ARG A 303 23.64 7.60 -4.47
CA ARG A 303 24.74 7.07 -5.29
C ARG A 303 24.40 5.73 -5.93
N ILE A 304 23.65 4.88 -5.24
CA ILE A 304 23.17 3.60 -5.77
C ILE A 304 22.07 3.84 -6.81
N SER A 305 21.18 4.81 -6.57
CA SER A 305 20.14 5.18 -7.54
C SER A 305 20.70 5.77 -8.83
N THR A 306 21.81 6.53 -8.76
CA THR A 306 22.48 7.06 -9.97
C THR A 306 23.20 5.98 -10.77
N LEU A 307 23.86 5.03 -10.10
CA LEU A 307 24.50 3.89 -10.77
C LEU A 307 23.50 2.93 -11.46
N HIS A 308 22.27 2.82 -10.95
CA HIS A 308 21.21 2.05 -11.60
C HIS A 308 20.64 2.73 -12.86
N ASN A 309 20.59 4.07 -12.89
CA ASN A 309 20.17 4.79 -14.09
C ASN A 309 21.20 4.68 -15.22
N ASP A 310 22.50 4.62 -14.89
CA ASP A 310 23.58 4.53 -15.88
C ASP A 310 23.75 3.13 -16.50
N ARG A 311 23.13 2.08 -15.93
CA ARG A 311 23.24 0.69 -16.41
C ARG A 311 22.06 0.21 -17.25
N ARG A 312 21.10 1.09 -17.57
CA ARG A 312 20.04 0.80 -18.55
C ARG A 312 20.51 1.18 -19.97
N TYR A 313 21.36 0.34 -20.54
CA TYR A 313 21.56 0.17 -22.00
C TYR A 313 21.81 -1.30 -22.28
#